data_AF-A0AAF0LHR7-F1
#
_entry.id   AF-A0AAF0LHR7-F1
#
_cell.length_a   1.000
_cell.length_b   1.000
_cell.length_c   1.000
_cell.angle_alpha   90.00
_cell.angle_beta   90.00
_cell.angle_gamma   90.00
#
_symmetry.space_group_name_H-M   'P 1'
#
loop_
_entity.id
_entity.type
_entity.pdbx_description
1 polymer ?
#
loop_
_entity_poly.entity_id
_entity_poly.type
_entity_poly.pdbx_seq_one_letter_code
_entity_poly.pdbx_strand_id
1 'polypeptide(L)'
;MTLPPRRLGQPRIGNGQFTFAQHDPAAADLLTGAGDRADEARQVFADAEQRAKQAASHARRAGVNLLAALAQAQDHRAAQLNLRWRNGRYTAEALTDADGGVVWSVPESRTDPISRAVDTVNAYIDEPGDAADSGVSVRSNGAATLPLRPNPRSTLDDIEQQLG
;
A
#
# COMPACT_ATOMS: atom_id res chain seq x y z
N MET A 1 -39.78 52.50 -7.12
CA MET A 1 -39.64 52.76 -5.67
C MET A 1 -38.43 52.01 -5.17
N THR A 2 -37.33 52.71 -4.94
CA THR A 2 -36.00 52.13 -4.70
C THR A 2 -35.66 52.29 -3.22
N LEU A 3 -35.52 51.18 -2.50
CA LEU A 3 -35.14 51.16 -1.08
C LEU A 3 -33.66 51.58 -0.92
N PRO A 4 -33.30 52.42 0.06
CA PRO A 4 -31.91 52.79 0.29
C PRO A 4 -31.11 51.65 0.93
N PRO A 5 -29.79 51.54 0.68
CA PRO A 5 -28.96 50.49 1.25
C PRO A 5 -28.79 50.66 2.77
N ARG A 6 -29.01 49.57 3.52
CA ARG A 6 -28.71 49.44 4.95
C ARG A 6 -27.22 49.74 5.18
N ARG A 7 -26.94 50.81 5.91
CA ARG A 7 -25.59 51.10 6.40
C ARG A 7 -25.20 50.02 7.42
N LEU A 8 -24.24 49.16 7.05
CA LEU A 8 -23.50 48.35 8.00
C LEU A 8 -22.82 49.32 8.99
N GLY A 9 -23.23 49.28 10.26
CA GLY A 9 -22.62 50.07 11.31
C GLY A 9 -21.15 49.73 11.43
N GLN A 10 -20.28 50.72 11.19
CA GLN A 10 -18.84 50.56 11.39
C GLN A 10 -18.56 50.34 12.88
N PRO A 11 -17.60 49.46 13.24
CA PRO A 11 -17.17 49.27 14.61
C PRO A 11 -16.55 50.57 15.14
N ARG A 12 -17.14 51.13 16.19
CA ARG A 12 -16.57 52.28 16.91
C ARG A 12 -15.44 51.79 17.79
N ILE A 13 -14.22 52.22 17.48
CA ILE A 13 -13.06 51.99 18.33
C ILE A 13 -13.11 53.04 19.44
N GLY A 14 -13.60 52.63 20.60
CA GLY A 14 -13.56 53.41 21.84
C GLY A 14 -12.82 52.62 22.90
N ASN A 15 -11.60 53.05 23.20
CA ASN A 15 -10.93 52.85 24.48
C ASN A 15 -10.67 51.38 24.90
N GLY A 16 -9.71 50.72 24.25
CA GLY A 16 -8.83 49.73 24.89
C GLY A 16 -9.44 48.48 25.55
N GLN A 17 -10.74 48.22 25.41
CA GLN A 17 -11.41 47.02 25.88
C GLN A 17 -12.07 46.31 24.70
N PHE A 18 -11.50 45.17 24.31
CA PHE A 18 -12.19 44.21 23.45
C PHE A 18 -13.32 43.58 24.27
N THR A 19 -14.51 44.17 24.25
CA THR A 19 -15.72 43.42 24.61
C THR A 19 -16.02 42.47 23.47
N PHE A 20 -15.59 41.22 23.59
CA PHE A 20 -16.11 40.14 22.75
C PHE A 20 -17.63 40.14 22.94
N ALA A 21 -18.35 40.47 21.86
CA ALA A 21 -19.79 40.31 21.83
C ALA A 21 -20.11 38.87 22.22
N GLN A 22 -20.88 38.76 23.31
CA GLN A 22 -21.74 37.65 23.72
C GLN A 22 -21.67 36.43 22.79
N HIS A 23 -21.10 35.32 23.30
CA HIS A 23 -21.06 34.02 22.65
C HIS A 23 -22.44 33.68 22.04
N ASP A 24 -22.53 33.68 20.71
CA ASP A 24 -23.71 33.20 20.00
C ASP A 24 -23.73 31.66 20.11
N PRO A 25 -24.71 31.06 20.79
CA PRO A 25 -24.79 29.61 20.92
C PRO A 25 -24.92 28.91 19.57
N ALA A 26 -25.43 29.57 18.53
CA ALA A 26 -25.46 29.01 17.18
C ALA A 26 -24.05 28.90 16.56
N ALA A 27 -23.13 29.79 16.92
CA ALA A 27 -21.74 29.69 16.49
C ALA A 27 -20.98 28.59 17.24
N ALA A 28 -21.32 28.34 18.51
CA ALA A 28 -20.78 27.22 19.26
C ALA A 28 -21.24 25.86 18.69
N ASP A 29 -22.52 25.73 18.29
CA ASP A 29 -23.05 24.53 17.65
C ASP A 29 -22.44 24.29 16.26
N LEU A 30 -22.16 25.37 15.51
CA LEU A 30 -21.44 25.30 14.22
C LEU A 30 -19.98 24.89 14.39
N LEU A 31 -19.30 25.33 15.46
CA LEU A 31 -17.92 24.92 15.77
C LEU A 31 -17.84 23.49 16.30
N THR A 32 -18.82 23.07 17.12
CA THR A 32 -18.90 21.71 17.67
C THR A 32 -19.25 20.72 16.55
N GLY A 33 -20.29 21.02 15.75
CA GLY A 33 -20.65 20.20 14.58
C GLY A 33 -19.63 20.23 13.44
N ALA A 34 -18.77 21.24 13.36
CA ALA A 34 -17.61 21.24 12.46
C ALA A 34 -16.46 20.35 12.97
N GLY A 35 -16.27 20.27 14.30
CA GLY A 35 -15.37 19.32 14.95
C GLY A 35 -15.81 17.88 14.69
N ASP A 36 -17.09 17.58 14.94
CA ASP A 36 -17.65 16.24 14.74
C ASP A 36 -17.56 15.78 13.28
N ARG A 37 -17.83 16.67 12.31
CA ARG A 37 -17.66 16.36 10.87
C ARG A 37 -16.21 16.20 10.45
N ALA A 38 -15.29 16.94 11.07
CA ALA A 38 -13.86 16.80 10.79
C ALA A 38 -13.34 15.46 11.32
N ASP A 39 -13.81 15.02 12.49
CA ASP A 39 -13.46 13.72 13.05
C ASP A 39 -14.11 12.56 12.26
N GLU A 40 -15.36 12.72 11.82
CA GLU A 40 -16.01 11.78 10.88
C GLU A 40 -15.24 11.67 9.56
N ALA A 41 -14.80 12.79 8.98
CA ALA A 41 -14.00 12.79 7.75
C ALA A 41 -12.63 12.13 7.94
N ARG A 42 -11.98 12.32 9.10
CA ARG A 42 -10.73 11.61 9.44
C ARG A 42 -10.94 10.12 9.55
N GLN A 43 -12.06 9.68 10.14
CA GLN A 43 -12.40 8.27 10.26
C GLN A 43 -12.65 7.64 8.89
N VAL A 44 -13.43 8.31 8.02
CA VAL A 44 -13.64 7.85 6.63
C VAL A 44 -12.33 7.77 5.83
N PHE A 45 -11.43 8.74 6.03
CA PHE A 45 -10.11 8.71 5.39
C PHE A 45 -9.26 7.53 5.89
N ALA A 46 -9.21 7.29 7.20
CA ALA A 46 -8.49 6.15 7.77
C ALA A 46 -9.04 4.81 7.27
N ASP A 47 -10.36 4.66 7.20
CA ASP A 47 -11.02 3.47 6.66
C ASP A 47 -10.74 3.27 5.16
N ALA A 48 -10.67 4.37 4.39
CA ALA A 48 -10.31 4.33 2.98
C ALA A 48 -8.83 3.95 2.79
N GLU A 49 -7.94 4.48 3.62
CA GLU A 49 -6.52 4.14 3.63
C GLU A 49 -6.30 2.66 3.95
N GLN A 50 -7.00 2.14 4.98
CA GLN A 50 -6.93 0.72 5.35
C GLN A 50 -7.44 -0.18 4.23
N ARG A 51 -8.55 0.16 3.58
CA ARG A 51 -9.07 -0.59 2.42
C ARG A 51 -8.09 -0.56 1.24
N ALA A 52 -7.45 0.57 0.97
CA ALA A 52 -6.45 0.68 -0.07
C ALA A 52 -5.23 -0.20 0.22
N LYS A 53 -4.74 -0.21 1.48
CA LYS A 53 -3.66 -1.10 1.94
C LYS A 53 -4.01 -2.58 1.78
N GLN A 54 -5.23 -2.97 2.15
CA GLN A 54 -5.72 -4.34 1.98
C GLN A 54 -5.79 -4.72 0.50
N ALA A 55 -6.35 -3.86 -0.36
CA ALA A 55 -6.42 -4.09 -1.80
C ALA A 55 -5.02 -4.24 -2.42
N ALA A 56 -4.06 -3.40 -2.04
CA ALA A 56 -2.67 -3.50 -2.48
C ALA A 56 -2.04 -4.84 -2.03
N SER A 57 -2.23 -5.24 -0.78
CA SER A 57 -1.77 -6.54 -0.28
C SER A 57 -2.37 -7.72 -1.06
N HIS A 58 -3.68 -7.70 -1.33
CA HIS A 58 -4.34 -8.69 -2.17
C HIS A 58 -3.77 -8.74 -3.60
N ALA A 59 -3.55 -7.58 -4.22
CA ALA A 59 -2.95 -7.48 -5.55
C ALA A 59 -1.52 -8.04 -5.57
N ARG A 60 -0.70 -7.71 -4.56
CA ARG A 60 0.66 -8.26 -4.41
C ARG A 60 0.63 -9.78 -4.29
N ARG A 61 -0.23 -10.35 -3.43
CA ARG A 61 -0.38 -11.80 -3.28
C ARG A 61 -0.82 -12.50 -4.57
N ALA A 62 -1.79 -11.94 -5.28
CA ALA A 62 -2.23 -12.46 -6.57
C ALA A 62 -1.07 -12.45 -7.59
N GLY A 63 -0.28 -11.38 -7.59
CA GLY A 63 0.93 -11.25 -8.39
C GLY A 63 2.02 -12.27 -8.05
N VAL A 64 2.25 -12.52 -6.76
CA VAL A 64 3.17 -13.56 -6.28
C VAL A 64 2.71 -14.96 -6.71
N ASN A 65 1.42 -15.25 -6.64
CA ASN A 65 0.88 -16.53 -7.12
C ASN A 65 1.06 -16.70 -8.64
N LEU A 66 0.88 -15.61 -9.41
CA LEU A 66 1.18 -15.61 -10.84
C LEU A 66 2.66 -15.90 -11.11
N LEU A 67 3.57 -15.27 -10.36
CA LEU A 67 5.01 -15.53 -10.46
C LEU A 67 5.35 -16.99 -10.16
N ALA A 68 4.73 -17.56 -9.13
CA ALA A 68 4.89 -18.97 -8.79
C ALA A 68 4.44 -19.90 -9.93
N ALA A 69 3.26 -19.64 -10.49
CA ALA A 69 2.73 -20.42 -11.61
C ALA A 69 3.60 -20.31 -12.88
N LEU A 70 4.06 -19.10 -13.22
CA LEU A 70 4.94 -18.88 -14.37
C LEU A 70 6.29 -19.57 -14.21
N ALA A 71 6.87 -19.53 -13.00
CA ALA A 71 8.13 -20.19 -12.73
C ALA A 71 8.04 -21.72 -12.81
N GLN A 72 6.97 -22.30 -12.26
CA GLN A 72 6.71 -23.74 -12.38
C GLN A 72 6.42 -24.18 -13.83
N ALA A 73 5.73 -23.33 -14.62
CA ALA A 73 5.51 -23.57 -16.04
C ALA A 73 6.81 -23.46 -16.86
N GLN A 74 7.74 -22.60 -16.43
CA GLN A 74 9.06 -22.44 -17.05
C GLN A 74 9.97 -23.65 -16.80
N ASP A 75 10.07 -24.14 -15.56
CA ASP A 75 10.72 -25.41 -15.22
C ASP A 75 10.02 -26.04 -14.00
N HIS A 76 9.49 -27.25 -14.16
CA HIS A 76 8.82 -28.01 -13.11
C HIS A 76 9.72 -28.32 -11.88
N ARG A 77 11.05 -28.23 -12.04
CA ARG A 77 12.01 -28.41 -10.94
C ARG A 77 12.21 -27.16 -10.12
N ALA A 78 11.75 -25.99 -10.60
CA ALA A 78 11.90 -24.72 -9.92
C ALA A 78 11.27 -24.77 -8.52
N ALA A 79 12.08 -24.45 -7.51
CA ALA A 79 11.68 -24.41 -6.12
C ALA A 79 11.71 -23.00 -5.54
N GLN A 80 12.59 -22.13 -6.05
CA GLN A 80 12.72 -20.75 -5.60
C GLN A 80 12.98 -19.79 -6.77
N LEU A 81 12.35 -18.61 -6.73
CA LEU A 81 12.67 -17.47 -7.57
C LEU A 81 13.49 -16.47 -6.79
N ASN A 82 14.72 -16.21 -7.26
CA ASN A 82 15.63 -15.22 -6.71
C ASN A 82 15.33 -13.87 -7.36
N LEU A 83 15.10 -12.88 -6.50
CA LEU A 83 14.79 -11.50 -6.84
C LEU A 83 15.87 -10.60 -6.26
N ARG A 84 16.02 -9.42 -6.86
CA ARG A 84 16.93 -8.38 -6.40
C ARG A 84 16.30 -7.02 -6.47
N TRP A 85 16.32 -6.29 -5.37
CA TRP A 85 15.98 -4.89 -5.34
C TRP A 85 17.13 -4.04 -5.91
N ARG A 86 16.87 -3.33 -7.02
CA ARG A 86 17.78 -2.33 -7.60
C ARG A 86 16.98 -1.19 -8.20
N ASN A 87 17.48 0.04 -8.05
CA ASN A 87 16.87 1.24 -8.63
C ASN A 87 15.39 1.40 -8.24
N GLY A 88 15.04 1.10 -6.98
CA GLY A 88 13.68 1.26 -6.46
C GLY A 88 12.67 0.21 -6.91
N ARG A 89 13.13 -0.96 -7.42
CA ARG A 89 12.24 -2.04 -7.84
C ARG A 89 12.89 -3.42 -7.72
N TYR A 90 12.09 -4.48 -7.64
CA TYR A 90 12.58 -5.85 -7.74
C TYR A 90 12.84 -6.24 -9.20
N THR A 91 13.89 -7.04 -9.42
CA THR A 91 14.21 -7.68 -10.71
C THR A 91 14.43 -9.16 -10.48
N ALA A 92 13.92 -10.01 -11.38
CA ALA A 92 14.27 -11.43 -11.37
C ALA A 92 15.77 -11.63 -11.66
N GLU A 93 16.42 -12.51 -10.90
CA GLU A 93 17.81 -12.93 -11.14
C GLU A 93 17.85 -14.38 -11.68
N ALA A 94 17.19 -15.32 -11.00
CA ALA A 94 17.26 -16.74 -11.36
C ALA A 94 16.12 -17.57 -10.74
N LEU A 95 15.83 -18.71 -11.36
CA LEU A 95 15.10 -19.81 -10.75
C LEU A 95 16.10 -20.87 -10.30
N THR A 96 15.89 -21.39 -9.10
CA THR A 96 16.70 -22.47 -8.54
C THR A 96 15.83 -23.65 -8.18
N ASP A 97 16.37 -24.86 -8.34
CA ASP A 97 15.74 -26.09 -7.85
C ASP A 97 15.87 -26.23 -6.32
N ALA A 98 15.39 -27.35 -5.77
CA ALA A 98 15.43 -27.59 -4.33
C ALA A 98 16.83 -27.82 -3.76
N ASP A 99 17.79 -28.19 -4.61
CA ASP A 99 19.18 -28.43 -4.24
C ASP A 99 20.03 -27.15 -4.40
N GLY A 100 19.41 -26.05 -4.85
CA GLY A 100 20.05 -24.76 -5.10
C GLY A 100 20.71 -24.64 -6.48
N GLY A 101 20.50 -25.62 -7.36
CA GLY A 101 20.95 -25.59 -8.75
C GLY A 101 20.17 -24.56 -9.57
N VAL A 102 20.86 -23.75 -10.36
CA VAL A 102 20.22 -22.78 -11.26
C VAL A 102 19.59 -23.51 -12.45
N VAL A 103 18.27 -23.49 -12.54
CA VAL A 103 17.52 -24.10 -13.66
C VAL A 103 17.14 -23.08 -14.73
N TRP A 104 17.11 -21.80 -14.37
CA TRP A 104 16.91 -20.69 -15.29
C TRP A 104 17.54 -19.41 -14.73
N SER A 105 18.05 -18.56 -15.60
CA SER A 105 18.59 -17.25 -15.26
C SER A 105 17.93 -16.18 -16.12
N VAL A 106 17.78 -14.97 -15.58
CA VAL A 106 17.17 -13.86 -16.30
C VAL A 106 17.92 -13.59 -17.62
N PRO A 107 17.22 -13.54 -18.77
CA PRO A 107 17.85 -13.19 -20.04
C PRO A 107 18.15 -11.69 -20.11
N GLU A 108 19.18 -11.30 -20.88
CA GLU A 108 19.56 -9.89 -21.05
C GLU A 108 18.42 -9.02 -21.58
N SER A 109 17.59 -9.56 -22.49
CA SER A 109 16.47 -8.83 -23.09
C SER A 109 15.32 -8.56 -22.12
N ARG A 110 15.21 -9.31 -21.01
CA ARG A 110 14.12 -9.22 -20.01
C ARG A 110 12.71 -9.24 -20.61
N THR A 111 12.56 -9.85 -21.78
CA THR A 111 11.27 -9.95 -22.49
C THR A 111 10.45 -11.17 -22.07
N ASP A 112 10.98 -11.99 -21.17
CA ASP A 112 10.36 -13.22 -20.70
C ASP A 112 9.13 -12.97 -19.80
N PRO A 113 8.22 -13.96 -19.67
CA PRO A 113 7.01 -13.81 -18.86
C PRO A 113 7.29 -13.52 -17.38
N ILE A 114 8.36 -14.07 -16.81
CA ILE A 114 8.70 -13.89 -15.39
C ILE A 114 9.12 -12.44 -15.15
N SER A 115 10.03 -11.88 -15.96
CA SER A 115 10.44 -10.48 -15.85
C SER A 115 9.26 -9.51 -15.97
N ARG A 116 8.35 -9.73 -16.92
CA ARG A 116 7.14 -8.90 -17.08
C ARG A 116 6.19 -8.99 -15.88
N ALA A 117 6.04 -10.19 -15.32
CA ALA A 117 5.22 -10.37 -14.13
C ALA A 117 5.85 -9.67 -12.91
N VAL A 118 7.18 -9.73 -12.74
CA VAL A 118 7.88 -8.98 -11.69
C VAL A 118 7.65 -7.47 -11.84
N ASP A 119 7.75 -6.93 -13.06
CA ASP A 119 7.44 -5.52 -13.32
C ASP A 119 5.99 -5.16 -13.01
N THR A 120 5.04 -6.07 -13.25
CA THR A 120 3.62 -5.86 -12.90
C THR A 120 3.41 -5.81 -11.39
N VAL A 121 4.09 -6.68 -10.64
CA VAL A 121 4.01 -6.71 -9.16
C VAL A 121 4.69 -5.50 -8.53
N ASN A 122 5.77 -5.00 -9.12
CA ASN A 122 6.47 -3.80 -8.66
C ASN A 122 5.58 -2.56 -8.59
N ALA A 123 4.51 -2.47 -9.37
CA ALA A 123 3.56 -1.36 -9.30
C ALA A 123 2.85 -1.24 -7.93
N TYR A 124 2.95 -2.26 -7.08
CA TYR A 124 2.35 -2.34 -5.77
C TYR A 124 3.39 -2.45 -4.64
N ILE A 125 4.68 -2.29 -4.93
CA ILE A 125 5.78 -2.37 -3.97
C ILE A 125 6.49 -1.03 -3.94
N ASP A 126 6.36 -0.30 -2.83
CA ASP A 126 6.99 1.00 -2.65
C ASP A 126 8.39 0.84 -2.03
N GLU A 127 8.55 -0.16 -1.16
CA GLU A 127 9.82 -0.49 -0.52
C GLU A 127 10.10 -2.00 -0.47
N PRO A 128 11.37 -2.43 -0.28
CA PRO A 128 11.71 -3.84 -0.24
C PRO A 128 10.87 -4.65 0.76
N GLY A 129 10.50 -4.05 1.89
CA GLY A 129 9.73 -4.66 2.97
C GLY A 129 8.30 -5.05 2.58
N ASP A 130 7.65 -4.32 1.65
CA ASP A 130 6.26 -4.58 1.25
C ASP A 130 6.05 -5.96 0.62
N ALA A 131 7.11 -6.52 0.03
CA ALA A 131 7.07 -7.86 -0.54
C ALA A 131 6.99 -8.95 0.55
N ALA A 132 7.47 -8.69 1.77
CA ALA A 132 7.47 -9.65 2.86
C ALA A 132 6.05 -10.08 3.26
N ASP A 133 5.10 -9.14 3.25
CA ASP A 133 3.67 -9.40 3.50
C ASP A 133 3.00 -10.33 2.47
N SER A 134 3.72 -10.60 1.37
CA SER A 134 3.27 -11.41 0.24
C SER A 134 3.98 -12.76 0.15
N GLY A 135 4.71 -13.16 1.19
CA GLY A 135 5.44 -14.44 1.25
C GLY A 135 6.83 -14.41 0.61
N VAL A 136 7.34 -13.23 0.26
CA VAL A 136 8.71 -13.06 -0.26
C VAL A 136 9.68 -12.90 0.91
N SER A 137 10.69 -13.77 0.98
CA SER A 137 11.74 -13.66 1.99
C SER A 137 12.77 -12.61 1.57
N VAL A 138 12.68 -11.42 2.15
CA VAL A 138 13.58 -10.28 1.88
C VAL A 138 14.80 -10.34 2.80
N ARG A 139 15.99 -10.19 2.22
CA ARG A 139 17.27 -10.14 2.93
C ARG A 139 17.81 -8.72 2.96
N SER A 140 18.60 -8.40 3.98
CA SER A 140 19.13 -7.06 4.25
C SER A 140 20.04 -6.47 3.16
N ASN A 141 20.48 -7.25 2.18
CA ASN A 141 21.25 -6.79 1.02
C ASN A 141 20.40 -6.53 -0.24
N GLY A 142 19.08 -6.41 -0.09
CA GLY A 142 18.14 -6.27 -1.21
C GLY A 142 17.98 -7.54 -2.05
N ALA A 143 18.58 -8.67 -1.66
CA ALA A 143 18.17 -9.96 -2.21
C ALA A 143 16.80 -10.34 -1.66
N ALA A 144 15.96 -10.93 -2.48
CA ALA A 144 14.69 -11.47 -2.06
C ALA A 144 14.49 -12.85 -2.68
N THR A 145 13.74 -13.70 -2.00
CA THR A 145 13.52 -15.08 -2.42
C THR A 145 12.03 -15.38 -2.33
N LEU A 146 11.43 -15.79 -3.45
CA LEU A 146 10.08 -16.29 -3.48
C LEU A 146 10.11 -17.83 -3.51
N PRO A 147 9.70 -18.52 -2.44
CA PRO A 147 9.49 -19.97 -2.49
C PRO A 147 8.34 -20.30 -3.45
N LEU A 148 8.59 -21.18 -4.42
CA LEU A 148 7.66 -21.55 -5.50
C LEU A 148 6.96 -22.87 -5.24
N ARG A 149 7.47 -23.68 -4.30
CA ARG A 149 6.76 -24.87 -3.86
C ARG A 149 5.70 -24.46 -2.84
N PRO A 150 4.48 -25.00 -2.93
CA PRO A 150 3.64 -25.05 -1.74
C PRO A 150 4.46 -25.81 -0.70
N ASN A 151 4.75 -25.17 0.42
CA ASN A 151 5.19 -25.93 1.57
C ASN A 151 4.07 -26.95 1.84
N PRO A 152 4.31 -28.27 1.77
CA PRO A 152 3.25 -29.24 2.08
C PRO A 152 2.78 -29.14 3.53
N ARG A 153 3.40 -28.26 4.33
CA ARG A 153 2.96 -27.86 5.67
C ARG A 153 2.20 -26.54 5.75
N SER A 154 2.28 -25.66 4.75
CA SER A 154 1.55 -24.40 4.77
C SER A 154 0.18 -24.58 4.13
N THR A 155 -0.75 -25.07 4.95
CA THR A 155 -2.18 -25.00 4.66
C THR A 155 -2.64 -23.54 4.66
N LEU A 156 -3.83 -23.29 4.12
CA LEU A 156 -4.48 -21.98 4.20
C LEU A 156 -4.50 -21.45 5.67
N ASP A 157 -4.60 -22.36 6.64
CA ASP A 157 -4.54 -22.09 8.08
C ASP A 157 -3.21 -21.45 8.56
N ASP A 158 -2.07 -21.81 7.96
CA ASP A 158 -0.76 -21.20 8.31
C ASP A 158 -0.67 -19.75 7.84
N ILE A 159 -1.32 -19.46 6.70
CA ILE A 159 -1.41 -18.10 6.15
C ILE A 159 -2.39 -17.27 6.99
N GLU A 160 -3.50 -17.85 7.45
CA GLU A 160 -4.45 -17.20 8.36
C GLU A 160 -3.86 -16.93 9.75
N GLN A 161 -3.02 -17.83 10.30
CA GLN A 161 -2.32 -17.60 11.57
C GLN A 161 -1.26 -16.49 11.49
N GLN A 162 -0.66 -16.26 10.32
CA GLN A 162 0.32 -15.18 10.13
C GLN A 162 -0.32 -13.81 9.87
N LEU A 163 -1.63 -13.77 9.62
CA LEU A 163 -2.36 -12.57 9.20
C LEU A 163 -3.44 -12.11 10.18
N GLY A 164 -3.33 -12.55 11.44
CA GLY A 164 -4.27 -12.25 12.54
C GLY A 164 -5.06 -10.96 12.41
#